data_AF-U2V6Q0-F1
#
_entry.id   AF-U2V6Q0-F1
#
_cell.length_a   1.000
_cell.length_b   1.000
_cell.length_c   1.000
_cell.angle_alpha   90.00
_cell.angle_beta   90.00
_cell.angle_gamma   90.00
#
_symmetry.space_group_name_H-M   'P 1'
#
loop_
_entity.id
_entity.type
_entity.pdbx_description
1 polymer ?
#
loop_
_entity_poly.entity_id
_entity_poly.type
_entity_poly.pdbx_seq_one_letter_code
_entity_poly.pdbx_strand_id
1 'polypeptide(L)'
;MGASVRHAGSGDSPRPAPDRLLARALGAHAKVWLVPAADVATCVEMLGLDAGDVVAPLSGRPIAMHDVRALARQRAAAGTPLVVDLTLTTFFGCAATRLGADVSLAPVGEGGEAASLVAVGLSRDAGQGAHGCAGLAARLDARATRRCAPTADTLHALDARRRAAGDAAQAVASYLCCHPCVGEVRYPGLKTDPSFPVASSQLTGGFGPLVDFRLRNEDGWRRIIAVPENAKFQVMDLERKLAREWAHA
;
A
#
# COMPACT_ATOMS: atom_id res chain seq x y z
N MET A 1 19.00 53.35 23.23
CA MET A 1 18.43 52.21 24.00
C MET A 1 17.47 51.48 23.08
N GLY A 2 17.83 50.26 22.68
CA GLY A 2 17.24 49.54 21.55
C GLY A 2 15.89 48.92 21.84
N ALA A 3 14.98 49.04 20.86
CA ALA A 3 13.73 48.30 20.81
C ALA A 3 14.01 46.88 20.31
N SER A 4 13.72 45.89 21.16
CA SER A 4 13.79 44.47 20.81
C SER A 4 12.48 44.05 20.16
N VAL A 5 12.51 43.87 18.83
CA VAL A 5 11.44 43.23 18.07
C VAL A 5 11.61 41.72 18.25
N ARG A 6 10.72 41.10 19.01
CA ARG A 6 10.62 39.64 19.06
C ARG A 6 9.92 39.16 17.80
N HIS A 7 10.66 38.42 16.96
CA HIS A 7 10.08 37.65 15.87
C HIS A 7 9.07 36.64 16.41
N ALA A 8 7.82 36.77 15.98
CA ALA A 8 6.81 35.75 16.15
C ALA A 8 7.24 34.49 15.38
N GLY A 9 7.48 33.40 16.10
CA GLY A 9 7.65 32.09 15.52
C GLY A 9 6.39 31.70 14.75
N SER A 10 6.61 31.13 13.57
CA SER A 10 5.58 30.54 12.71
C SER A 10 4.78 29.48 13.48
N GLY A 11 3.61 29.87 13.99
CA GLY A 11 2.66 28.94 14.59
C GLY A 11 2.04 28.07 13.50
N ASP A 12 2.45 26.80 13.42
CA ASP A 12 1.74 25.81 12.61
C ASP A 12 0.40 25.53 13.32
N SER A 13 -0.70 25.97 12.72
CA SER A 13 -2.06 25.73 13.22
C SER A 13 -2.26 24.22 13.47
N PRO A 14 -3.00 23.79 14.49
CA PRO A 14 -3.22 22.37 14.73
C PRO A 14 -3.90 21.73 13.50
N ARG A 15 -3.18 20.83 12.83
CA ARG A 15 -3.74 20.07 11.69
C ARG A 15 -4.97 19.27 12.12
N PRO A 16 -6.02 19.15 11.28
CA PRO A 16 -7.19 18.35 11.58
C PRO A 16 -6.81 16.86 11.72
N ALA A 17 -7.63 16.09 12.44
CA ALA A 17 -7.33 14.69 12.77
C ALA A 17 -7.04 13.77 11.56
N PRO A 18 -7.76 13.85 10.43
CA PRO A 18 -7.47 13.01 9.27
C PRO A 18 -6.09 13.30 8.66
N ASP A 19 -5.72 14.58 8.55
CA ASP A 19 -4.40 15.00 8.07
C ASP A 19 -3.29 14.46 8.99
N ARG A 20 -3.52 14.42 10.30
CA ARG A 20 -2.57 13.83 11.26
C ARG A 20 -2.45 12.31 11.11
N LEU A 21 -3.56 11.60 10.90
CA LEU A 21 -3.55 10.16 10.68
C LEU A 21 -2.80 9.80 9.40
N LEU A 22 -3.10 10.50 8.30
CA LEU A 22 -2.43 10.33 7.02
C LEU A 22 -0.94 10.65 7.15
N ALA A 23 -0.58 11.82 7.69
CA ALA A 23 0.82 12.20 7.87
C ALA A 23 1.57 11.25 8.80
N ARG A 24 0.93 10.72 9.87
CA ARG A 24 1.58 9.76 10.76
C ARG A 24 1.82 8.43 10.05
N ALA A 25 0.84 7.94 9.30
CA ALA A 25 0.94 6.66 8.59
C ALA A 25 1.94 6.74 7.42
N LEU A 26 1.91 7.84 6.66
CA LEU A 26 2.87 8.17 5.61
C LEU A 26 4.21 8.70 6.15
N GLY A 27 4.48 8.52 7.45
CA GLY A 27 5.68 9.01 8.12
C GLY A 27 5.59 10.50 8.47
N ALA A 28 5.78 10.81 9.76
CA ALA A 28 5.57 12.13 10.39
C ALA A 28 6.26 13.36 9.74
N HIS A 29 7.07 13.15 8.70
CA HIS A 29 7.79 14.19 7.96
C HIS A 29 7.38 14.31 6.48
N ALA A 30 6.51 13.43 5.96
CA ALA A 30 6.01 13.54 4.61
C ALA A 30 4.89 14.60 4.54
N LYS A 31 4.97 15.50 3.56
CA LYS A 31 3.80 16.31 3.17
C LYS A 31 2.85 15.39 2.41
N VAL A 32 1.56 15.50 2.69
CA VAL A 32 0.52 14.66 2.10
C VAL A 32 -0.43 15.52 1.31
N TRP A 33 -0.76 15.09 0.10
CA TRP A 33 -1.76 15.68 -0.77
C TRP A 33 -2.87 14.68 -1.04
N LEU A 34 -4.08 15.17 -1.25
CA LEU A 34 -5.19 14.38 -1.74
C LEU A 34 -5.44 14.78 -3.18
N VAL A 35 -5.21 13.86 -4.11
CA VAL A 35 -5.33 14.11 -5.55
C VAL A 35 -6.57 13.39 -6.06
N PRO A 36 -7.52 14.09 -6.71
CA PRO A 36 -8.61 13.45 -7.44
C PRO A 36 -8.05 12.64 -8.61
N ALA A 37 -8.22 11.33 -8.59
CA ALA A 37 -7.79 10.41 -9.63
C ALA A 37 -8.56 9.09 -9.51
N ALA A 38 -8.95 8.50 -10.64
CA ALA A 38 -9.73 7.25 -10.66
C ALA A 38 -9.02 6.10 -9.91
N ASP A 39 -7.70 6.03 -10.05
CA ASP A 39 -6.81 5.06 -9.44
C ASP A 39 -5.37 5.61 -9.32
N VAL A 40 -4.46 4.80 -8.79
CA VAL A 40 -3.04 5.15 -8.63
C VAL A 40 -2.35 5.37 -9.98
N ALA A 41 -2.65 4.56 -11.00
CA ALA A 41 -2.03 4.68 -12.32
C ALA A 41 -2.35 6.04 -12.97
N THR A 42 -3.62 6.42 -12.95
CA THR A 42 -4.09 7.73 -13.41
C THR A 42 -3.41 8.86 -12.62
N CYS A 43 -3.24 8.69 -11.31
CA CYS A 43 -2.54 9.68 -10.48
C CYS A 43 -1.07 9.83 -10.87
N VAL A 44 -0.36 8.72 -11.12
CA VAL A 44 1.04 8.70 -11.59
C VAL A 44 1.18 9.46 -12.91
N GLU A 45 0.33 9.17 -13.89
CA GLU A 45 0.31 9.86 -15.19
C GLU A 45 0.05 11.37 -15.03
N MET A 46 -0.97 11.74 -14.24
CA MET A 46 -1.30 13.14 -13.98
C MET A 46 -0.14 13.92 -13.35
N LEU A 47 0.68 13.26 -12.53
CA LEU A 47 1.83 13.86 -11.87
C LEU A 47 3.10 13.88 -12.74
N GLY A 48 3.05 13.31 -13.94
CA GLY A 48 4.19 13.18 -14.84
C GLY A 48 5.30 12.32 -14.24
N LEU A 49 4.93 11.29 -13.48
CA LEU A 49 5.84 10.28 -12.96
C LEU A 49 5.94 9.14 -13.98
N ASP A 50 7.12 8.51 -14.08
CA ASP A 50 7.32 7.35 -14.95
C ASP A 50 6.70 6.10 -14.31
N ALA A 51 5.89 5.36 -15.07
CA ALA A 51 5.31 4.09 -14.61
C ALA A 51 6.39 3.04 -14.29
N GLY A 52 7.57 3.10 -14.93
CA GLY A 52 8.71 2.24 -14.64
C GLY A 52 9.39 2.50 -13.29
N ASP A 53 9.07 3.63 -12.64
CA ASP A 53 9.54 3.96 -11.29
C ASP A 53 8.56 3.51 -10.19
N VAL A 54 7.38 3.02 -10.58
CA VAL A 54 6.33 2.57 -9.66
C VAL A 54 6.57 1.13 -9.22
N VAL A 55 6.64 0.92 -7.91
CA VAL A 55 6.73 -0.40 -7.30
C VAL A 55 5.66 -0.56 -6.23
N ALA A 56 4.87 -1.63 -6.31
CA ALA A 56 4.02 -2.04 -5.20
C ALA A 56 4.79 -3.00 -4.28
N PRO A 57 4.80 -2.79 -2.94
CA PRO A 57 5.50 -3.68 -2.00
C PRO A 57 5.06 -5.13 -2.16
N LEU A 58 3.76 -5.34 -2.40
CA LEU A 58 3.17 -6.63 -2.72
C LEU A 58 2.77 -6.65 -4.18
N SER A 59 3.42 -7.46 -5.02
CA SER A 59 3.09 -7.60 -6.44
C SER A 59 3.63 -8.89 -7.06
N GLY A 60 3.39 -9.10 -8.36
CA GLY A 60 3.73 -10.34 -9.08
C GLY A 60 2.66 -11.42 -8.96
N ARG A 61 2.79 -12.50 -9.73
CA ARG A 61 2.03 -13.77 -9.60
C ARG A 61 3.02 -14.93 -9.89
N PRO A 62 3.53 -15.63 -8.87
CA PRO A 62 3.06 -15.59 -7.49
C PRO A 62 3.37 -14.27 -6.78
N ILE A 63 2.55 -13.95 -5.78
CA ILE A 63 2.67 -12.76 -4.95
C ILE A 63 3.98 -12.82 -4.16
N ALA A 64 4.70 -11.71 -4.16
CA ALA A 64 5.95 -11.56 -3.43
C ALA A 64 6.05 -10.19 -2.77
N MET A 65 6.87 -10.11 -1.72
CA MET A 65 7.29 -8.84 -1.13
C MET A 65 8.54 -8.30 -1.83
N HIS A 66 8.47 -7.06 -2.29
CA HIS A 66 9.62 -6.29 -2.74
C HIS A 66 10.22 -5.52 -1.57
N ASP A 67 11.54 -5.62 -1.35
CA ASP A 67 12.22 -4.88 -0.29
C ASP A 67 12.28 -3.39 -0.63
N VAL A 68 11.31 -2.62 -0.09
CA VAL A 68 11.19 -1.18 -0.32
C VAL A 68 12.44 -0.44 0.12
N ARG A 69 13.05 -0.86 1.24
CA ARG A 69 14.27 -0.25 1.77
C ARG A 69 15.48 -0.49 0.86
N ALA A 70 15.62 -1.69 0.32
CA ALA A 70 16.69 -2.00 -0.62
C ALA A 70 16.49 -1.25 -1.94
N LEU A 71 15.26 -1.22 -2.46
CA LEU A 71 14.91 -0.46 -3.66
C LEU A 71 15.17 1.04 -3.48
N ALA A 72 14.83 1.62 -2.33
CA ALA A 72 15.09 3.02 -2.04
C ALA A 72 16.58 3.35 -2.14
N ARG A 73 17.44 2.50 -1.55
CA ARG A 73 18.90 2.67 -1.64
C ARG A 73 19.40 2.55 -3.08
N GLN A 74 18.88 1.60 -3.85
CA GLN A 74 19.26 1.40 -5.24
C GLN A 74 18.87 2.60 -6.11
N ARG A 75 17.63 3.07 -5.99
CA ARG A 75 17.10 4.23 -6.73
C ARG A 75 17.82 5.52 -6.34
N ALA A 76 18.10 5.70 -5.04
CA ALA A 76 18.90 6.80 -4.54
C ALA A 76 20.30 6.84 -5.15
N ALA A 77 21.00 5.69 -5.21
CA ALA A 77 22.31 5.59 -5.83
C ALA A 77 22.28 5.87 -7.34
N ALA A 78 21.16 5.55 -8.01
CA ALA A 78 20.95 5.82 -9.42
C ALA A 78 20.43 7.25 -9.71
N GLY A 79 20.09 8.04 -8.68
CA GLY A 79 19.49 9.36 -8.85
C GLY A 79 18.08 9.35 -9.46
N THR A 80 17.39 8.20 -9.43
CA THR A 80 16.01 8.05 -9.93
C THR A 80 15.03 7.94 -8.77
N PRO A 81 13.74 8.28 -8.97
CA PRO A 81 12.79 8.28 -7.86
C PRO A 81 12.34 6.85 -7.57
N LEU A 82 12.08 6.57 -6.28
CA LEU A 82 11.27 5.41 -5.91
C LEU A 82 9.82 5.87 -5.65
N VAL A 83 8.91 5.45 -6.53
CA VAL A 83 7.48 5.69 -6.40
C VAL A 83 6.82 4.41 -5.90
N VAL A 84 6.10 4.46 -4.76
CA VAL A 84 5.52 3.28 -4.13
C VAL A 84 4.00 3.28 -4.21
N ASP A 85 3.43 2.26 -4.87
CA ASP A 85 2.00 2.01 -4.89
C ASP A 85 1.58 1.17 -3.67
N LEU A 86 0.78 1.78 -2.81
CA LEU A 86 0.29 1.20 -1.57
C LEU A 86 -1.15 0.71 -1.70
N THR A 87 -1.66 0.43 -2.89
CA THR A 87 -3.04 -0.03 -3.10
C THR A 87 -3.39 -1.26 -2.23
N LEU A 88 -2.50 -2.26 -2.14
CA LEU A 88 -2.76 -3.47 -1.36
C LEU A 88 -2.49 -3.32 0.14
N THR A 89 -1.47 -2.56 0.51
CA THR A 89 -1.03 -2.43 1.91
C THR A 89 -1.64 -1.23 2.61
N THR A 90 -2.18 -0.27 1.86
CA THR A 90 -2.42 1.12 2.26
C THR A 90 -1.20 1.75 2.95
N PHE A 91 -1.30 3.02 3.34
CA PHE A 91 -0.29 3.66 4.19
C PHE A 91 -0.30 3.14 5.63
N PHE A 92 -1.34 2.42 6.04
CA PHE A 92 -1.38 1.79 7.37
C PHE A 92 -0.52 0.53 7.44
N GLY A 93 -0.43 -0.21 6.34
CA GLY A 93 0.30 -1.46 6.28
C GLY A 93 1.76 -1.30 5.87
N CYS A 94 2.15 -0.22 5.19
CA CYS A 94 3.54 0.03 4.80
C CYS A 94 3.89 1.52 4.88
N ALA A 95 4.88 1.85 5.72
CA ALA A 95 5.37 3.21 5.87
C ALA A 95 6.45 3.54 4.83
N ALA A 96 6.11 3.47 3.54
CA ALA A 96 7.06 3.50 2.41
C ALA A 96 8.05 4.67 2.44
N THR A 97 7.60 5.88 2.75
CA THR A 97 8.47 7.06 2.87
C THR A 97 9.50 6.93 4.01
N ARG A 98 9.15 6.28 5.13
CA ARG A 98 10.09 5.97 6.22
C ARG A 98 11.08 4.87 5.83
N LEU A 99 10.73 4.06 4.85
CA LEU A 99 11.62 3.05 4.26
C LEU A 99 12.52 3.64 3.16
N GLY A 100 12.32 4.92 2.78
CA GLY A 100 13.14 5.66 1.84
C GLY A 100 12.50 5.92 0.49
N ALA A 101 11.20 5.65 0.31
CA ALA A 101 10.49 6.04 -0.91
C ALA A 101 10.41 7.56 -1.05
N ASP A 102 10.57 8.04 -2.28
CA ASP A 102 10.41 9.45 -2.64
C ASP A 102 8.94 9.85 -2.67
N VAL A 103 8.13 8.99 -3.28
CA VAL A 103 6.69 9.18 -3.45
C VAL A 103 5.97 7.93 -2.99
N SER A 104 4.86 8.08 -2.29
CA SER A 104 3.96 6.98 -1.93
C SER A 104 2.53 7.33 -2.29
N LEU A 105 1.81 6.44 -2.96
CA LEU A 105 0.45 6.65 -3.41
C LEU A 105 -0.47 5.58 -2.81
N ALA A 106 -1.63 5.99 -2.30
CA ALA A 106 -2.64 5.05 -1.81
C ALA A 106 -4.05 5.55 -2.10
N PRO A 107 -4.97 4.70 -2.56
CA PRO A 107 -6.38 5.05 -2.63
C PRO A 107 -6.94 5.27 -1.21
N VAL A 108 -7.70 6.35 -1.03
CA VAL A 108 -8.34 6.73 0.25
C VAL A 108 -9.85 6.91 0.18
N GLY A 109 -10.42 6.82 -1.03
CA GLY A 109 -11.88 6.83 -1.23
C GLY A 109 -12.49 5.43 -1.16
N GLU A 110 -13.78 5.37 -0.83
CA GLU A 110 -14.57 4.16 -1.07
C GLU A 110 -15.00 4.14 -2.55
N GLY A 111 -14.94 2.97 -3.20
CA GLY A 111 -15.43 2.82 -4.57
C GLY A 111 -16.93 3.09 -4.62
N GLY A 112 -17.31 4.29 -5.06
CA GLY A 112 -18.68 4.78 -5.23
C GLY A 112 -18.72 6.07 -6.06
N GLU A 113 -19.92 6.57 -6.38
CA GLU A 113 -20.22 7.62 -7.38
C GLU A 113 -19.53 8.99 -7.21
N ALA A 114 -18.79 9.23 -6.12
CA ALA A 114 -18.04 10.47 -5.91
C ALA A 114 -16.53 10.21 -6.04
N ALA A 115 -15.98 10.59 -7.20
CA ALA A 115 -14.55 10.67 -7.56
C ALA A 115 -13.55 10.07 -6.57
N SER A 116 -12.95 8.93 -6.94
CA SER A 116 -11.81 8.31 -6.26
C SER A 116 -10.73 9.35 -5.89
N LEU A 117 -10.18 9.21 -4.68
CA LEU A 117 -9.08 10.02 -4.17
C LEU A 117 -7.85 9.16 -3.94
N VAL A 118 -6.69 9.70 -4.31
CA VAL A 118 -5.38 9.13 -4.01
C VAL A 118 -4.65 10.05 -3.03
N ALA A 119 -4.28 9.51 -1.89
CA ALA A 119 -3.35 10.16 -0.98
C ALA A 119 -1.93 9.98 -1.51
N VAL A 120 -1.23 11.10 -1.70
CA VAL A 120 0.15 11.14 -2.17
C VAL A 120 1.03 11.70 -1.06
N GLY A 121 1.94 10.87 -0.56
CA GLY A 121 3.01 11.28 0.35
C GLY A 121 4.28 11.59 -0.43
N LEU A 122 4.97 12.66 -0.06
CA LEU A 122 6.26 13.05 -0.64
C LEU A 122 7.33 13.11 0.45
N SER A 123 8.50 12.53 0.18
CA SER A 123 9.69 12.67 1.03
C SER A 123 10.19 14.11 1.04
N ARG A 124 10.99 14.49 2.04
CA ARG A 124 11.59 15.82 2.11
C ARG A 124 12.48 16.09 0.90
N ASP A 125 13.32 15.13 0.55
CA ASP A 125 14.34 15.29 -0.49
C ASP A 125 13.69 15.36 -1.87
N ALA A 126 12.70 14.51 -2.14
CA ALA A 126 11.88 14.59 -3.35
C ALA A 126 11.12 15.92 -3.44
N GLY A 127 10.63 16.45 -2.31
CA GLY A 127 10.02 17.78 -2.22
C GLY A 127 10.99 18.93 -2.53
N GLN A 128 12.29 18.72 -2.37
CA GLN A 128 13.36 19.65 -2.76
C GLN A 128 13.86 19.40 -4.19
N GLY A 129 13.30 18.42 -4.90
CA GLY A 129 13.63 18.11 -6.29
C GLY A 129 14.72 17.07 -6.49
N ALA A 130 15.14 16.37 -5.43
CA ALA A 130 16.07 15.24 -5.55
C ALA A 130 15.46 14.09 -6.37
N HIS A 131 16.30 13.17 -6.84
CA HIS A 131 15.88 11.93 -7.52
C HIS A 131 15.01 12.17 -8.76
N GLY A 132 15.17 13.31 -9.46
CA GLY A 132 14.35 13.65 -10.63
C GLY A 132 12.95 14.19 -10.29
N CYS A 133 12.62 14.43 -9.01
CA CYS A 133 11.31 14.95 -8.57
C CYS A 133 11.16 16.49 -8.70
N ALA A 134 11.98 17.16 -9.51
CA ALA A 134 11.91 18.61 -9.67
C ALA A 134 10.49 19.08 -10.07
N GLY A 135 9.97 20.07 -9.34
CA GLY A 135 8.63 20.63 -9.55
C GLY A 135 7.46 19.72 -9.16
N LEU A 136 7.70 18.50 -8.64
CA LEU A 136 6.63 17.57 -8.27
C LEU A 136 5.72 18.13 -7.16
N ALA A 137 6.31 18.78 -6.16
CA ALA A 137 5.55 19.45 -5.10
C ALA A 137 4.58 20.52 -5.66
N ALA A 138 5.02 21.31 -6.65
CA ALA A 138 4.17 22.31 -7.30
C ALA A 138 3.05 21.66 -8.14
N ARG A 139 3.35 20.56 -8.85
CA ARG A 139 2.33 19.79 -9.59
C ARG A 139 1.28 19.18 -8.66
N LEU A 140 1.71 18.73 -7.48
CA LEU A 140 0.83 18.24 -6.42
C LEU A 140 -0.03 19.36 -5.84
N ASP A 141 0.56 20.50 -5.48
CA ASP A 141 -0.17 21.66 -4.96
C ASP A 141 -1.24 22.15 -5.97
N ALA A 142 -0.95 22.10 -7.28
CA ALA A 142 -1.88 22.49 -8.33
C ALA A 142 -3.05 21.51 -8.54
N ARG A 143 -2.89 20.24 -8.17
CA ARG A 143 -3.90 19.18 -8.38
C ARG A 143 -4.64 18.77 -7.11
N ALA A 144 -4.10 19.11 -5.94
CA ALA A 144 -4.65 18.66 -4.69
C ALA A 144 -6.00 19.31 -4.39
N THR A 145 -6.87 18.53 -3.76
CA THR A 145 -8.18 18.97 -3.29
C THR A 145 -8.28 18.81 -1.77
N ARG A 146 -9.12 19.65 -1.16
CA ARG A 146 -9.66 19.39 0.19
C ARG A 146 -11.10 18.92 0.16
N ARG A 147 -11.74 18.88 -1.02
CA ARG A 147 -13.10 18.38 -1.18
C ARG A 147 -13.10 16.88 -0.95
N CYS A 148 -14.13 16.39 -0.27
CA CYS A 148 -14.30 14.97 0.03
C CYS A 148 -13.10 14.35 0.78
N ALA A 149 -12.33 15.16 1.52
CA ALA A 149 -11.23 14.66 2.33
C ALA A 149 -11.75 13.57 3.28
N PRO A 150 -11.02 12.45 3.43
CA PRO A 150 -11.45 11.37 4.30
C PRO A 150 -11.53 11.87 5.74
N THR A 151 -12.50 11.38 6.50
CA THR A 151 -12.60 11.65 7.93
C THR A 151 -11.73 10.67 8.72
N ALA A 152 -11.56 10.90 10.03
CA ALA A 152 -10.88 9.92 10.87
C ALA A 152 -11.60 8.57 10.83
N ASP A 153 -12.93 8.57 10.84
CA ASP A 153 -13.74 7.35 10.82
C ASP A 153 -13.61 6.59 9.50
N THR A 154 -13.61 7.29 8.35
CA THR A 154 -13.41 6.61 7.05
C THR A 154 -12.00 6.02 6.93
N LEU A 155 -10.99 6.71 7.48
CA LEU A 155 -9.62 6.20 7.57
C LEU A 155 -9.50 4.99 8.50
N HIS A 156 -10.19 5.00 9.65
CA HIS A 156 -10.23 3.86 10.56
C HIS A 156 -10.95 2.66 9.93
N ALA A 157 -12.07 2.88 9.22
CA ALA A 157 -12.78 1.84 8.50
C ALA A 157 -11.91 1.24 7.38
N LEU A 158 -11.17 2.07 6.63
CA LEU A 158 -10.22 1.61 5.62
C LEU A 158 -9.15 0.69 6.21
N ASP A 159 -8.56 1.07 7.35
CA ASP A 159 -7.55 0.26 8.02
C ASP A 159 -8.12 -1.04 8.61
N ALA A 160 -9.31 -0.99 9.21
CA ALA A 160 -10.01 -2.16 9.72
C ALA A 160 -10.31 -3.17 8.61
N ARG A 161 -10.83 -2.68 7.47
CA ARG A 161 -11.09 -3.49 6.28
C ARG A 161 -9.83 -4.15 5.74
N ARG A 162 -8.73 -3.40 5.65
CA ARG A 162 -7.44 -3.93 5.23
C ARG A 162 -6.94 -5.05 6.16
N ARG A 163 -6.98 -4.84 7.49
CA ARG A 163 -6.58 -5.86 8.46
C ARG A 163 -7.42 -7.12 8.33
N ALA A 164 -8.74 -6.98 8.30
CA ALA A 164 -9.66 -8.10 8.17
C ALA A 164 -9.40 -8.93 6.89
N ALA A 165 -9.13 -8.26 5.76
CA ALA A 165 -8.77 -8.95 4.53
C ALA A 165 -7.41 -9.69 4.64
N GLY A 166 -6.43 -9.10 5.32
CA GLY A 166 -5.15 -9.75 5.63
C GLY A 166 -5.30 -10.97 6.54
N ASP A 167 -6.11 -10.87 7.58
CA ASP A 167 -6.39 -11.99 8.51
C ASP A 167 -7.11 -13.13 7.77
N ALA A 168 -8.07 -12.79 6.89
CA ALA A 168 -8.73 -13.76 6.03
C ALA A 168 -7.75 -14.45 5.07
N ALA A 169 -6.84 -13.68 4.44
CA ALA A 169 -5.80 -14.25 3.58
C ALA A 169 -4.87 -15.20 4.35
N GLN A 170 -4.46 -14.85 5.57
CA GLN A 170 -3.66 -15.72 6.42
C GLN A 170 -4.38 -17.05 6.71
N ALA A 171 -5.67 -17.01 7.03
CA ALA A 171 -6.46 -18.21 7.26
C ALA A 171 -6.60 -19.08 6.00
N VAL A 172 -6.88 -18.46 4.85
CA VAL A 172 -6.98 -19.14 3.55
C VAL A 172 -5.63 -19.77 3.15
N ALA A 173 -4.53 -19.03 3.29
CA ALA A 173 -3.19 -19.54 3.00
C ALA A 173 -2.83 -20.73 3.89
N SER A 174 -3.11 -20.63 5.19
CA SER A 174 -2.85 -21.73 6.15
C SER A 174 -3.69 -22.97 5.84
N TYR A 175 -4.94 -22.78 5.41
CA TYR A 175 -5.80 -23.86 4.95
C TYR A 175 -5.21 -24.55 3.72
N LEU A 176 -4.86 -23.77 2.69
CA LEU A 176 -4.30 -24.29 1.43
C LEU A 176 -3.00 -25.07 1.66
N CYS A 177 -2.15 -24.65 2.61
CA CYS A 177 -0.94 -25.40 2.97
C CYS A 177 -1.22 -26.83 3.46
N CYS A 178 -2.41 -27.08 4.01
CA CYS A 178 -2.83 -28.39 4.51
C CYS A 178 -3.69 -29.16 3.51
N HIS A 179 -4.08 -28.54 2.39
CA HIS A 179 -5.04 -29.14 1.47
C HIS A 179 -4.36 -30.17 0.54
N PRO A 180 -4.90 -31.39 0.40
CA PRO A 180 -4.14 -32.48 -0.21
C PRO A 180 -3.82 -32.31 -1.72
N CYS A 181 -4.57 -31.52 -2.50
CA CYS A 181 -4.28 -31.32 -3.93
C CYS A 181 -3.58 -30.00 -4.22
N VAL A 182 -3.30 -29.21 -3.17
CA VAL A 182 -2.43 -28.05 -3.29
C VAL A 182 -0.98 -28.52 -3.20
N GLY A 183 -0.19 -28.16 -4.20
CA GLY A 183 1.24 -28.46 -4.26
C GLY A 183 2.08 -27.37 -3.61
N GLU A 184 1.69 -26.11 -3.80
CA GLU A 184 2.45 -24.98 -3.28
C GLU A 184 1.56 -23.78 -3.00
N VAL A 185 1.94 -22.99 -1.99
CA VAL A 185 1.29 -21.74 -1.60
C VAL A 185 2.33 -20.63 -1.54
N ARG A 186 1.95 -19.44 -1.98
CA ARG A 186 2.70 -18.19 -1.87
C ARG A 186 1.84 -17.16 -1.17
N TYR A 187 2.30 -16.78 0.01
CA TYR A 187 1.68 -15.74 0.82
C TYR A 187 2.74 -15.16 1.76
N PRO A 188 3.03 -13.85 1.67
CA PRO A 188 4.11 -13.24 2.46
C PRO A 188 3.94 -13.33 3.98
N GLY A 189 2.76 -13.73 4.49
CA GLY A 189 2.51 -13.98 5.91
C GLY A 189 2.82 -15.41 6.39
N LEU A 190 3.10 -16.35 5.49
CA LEU A 190 3.54 -17.69 5.87
C LEU A 190 5.02 -17.67 6.23
N LYS A 191 5.40 -18.22 7.39
CA LYS A 191 6.82 -18.29 7.83
C LYS A 191 7.74 -19.04 6.85
N THR A 192 7.17 -19.93 6.05
CA THR A 192 7.87 -20.72 5.03
C THR A 192 8.00 -19.98 3.69
N ASP A 193 7.30 -18.85 3.51
CA ASP A 193 7.38 -18.06 2.29
C ASP A 193 8.71 -17.29 2.22
N PRO A 194 9.41 -17.29 1.08
CA PRO A 194 10.65 -16.53 0.91
C PRO A 194 10.51 -15.03 1.19
N SER A 195 9.31 -14.47 1.01
CA SER A 195 9.01 -13.06 1.25
C SER A 195 8.87 -12.72 2.73
N PHE A 196 8.62 -13.71 3.61
CA PHE A 196 8.26 -13.47 5.01
C PHE A 196 9.29 -12.65 5.79
N PRO A 197 10.61 -12.88 5.68
CA PRO A 197 11.59 -12.07 6.43
C PRO A 197 11.50 -10.58 6.08
N VAL A 198 11.39 -10.24 4.79
CA VAL A 198 11.26 -8.85 4.34
C VAL A 198 9.89 -8.30 4.73
N ALA A 199 8.83 -9.05 4.45
CA ALA A 199 7.46 -8.62 4.67
C ALA A 199 7.19 -8.34 6.16
N SER A 200 7.60 -9.23 7.06
CA SER A 200 7.43 -9.06 8.51
C SER A 200 8.23 -7.89 9.09
N SER A 201 9.30 -7.45 8.40
CA SER A 201 10.11 -6.32 8.82
C SER A 201 9.64 -4.96 8.28
N GLN A 202 8.78 -4.94 7.26
CA GLN A 202 8.37 -3.71 6.55
C GLN A 202 6.85 -3.50 6.52
N LEU A 203 6.07 -4.57 6.68
CA LEU A 203 4.62 -4.50 6.74
C LEU A 203 4.12 -4.51 8.19
N THR A 204 2.99 -3.87 8.44
CA THR A 204 2.36 -3.81 9.77
C THR A 204 0.88 -4.17 9.69
N GLY A 205 0.43 -5.01 10.63
CA GLY A 205 -0.98 -5.37 10.74
C GLY A 205 -1.50 -6.15 9.54
N GLY A 206 -0.72 -7.10 9.02
CA GLY A 206 -1.13 -8.03 7.95
C GLY A 206 -0.23 -8.00 6.72
N PHE A 207 -0.39 -9.00 5.86
CA PHE A 207 0.47 -9.26 4.69
C PHE A 207 -0.26 -9.12 3.34
N GLY A 208 -1.33 -8.33 3.33
CA GLY A 208 -2.18 -8.11 2.18
C GLY A 208 -3.22 -9.22 1.94
N PRO A 209 -4.13 -9.02 0.98
CA PRO A 209 -5.28 -9.89 0.76
C PRO A 209 -5.03 -11.01 -0.27
N LEU A 210 -3.87 -11.02 -0.93
CA LEU A 210 -3.62 -11.91 -2.07
C LEU A 210 -2.93 -13.18 -1.62
N VAL A 211 -3.50 -14.33 -1.97
CA VAL A 211 -2.89 -15.65 -1.77
C VAL A 211 -2.79 -16.31 -3.12
N ASP A 212 -1.59 -16.74 -3.50
CA ASP A 212 -1.41 -17.56 -4.70
C ASP A 212 -1.11 -19.00 -4.32
N PHE A 213 -1.59 -19.95 -5.10
CA PHE A 213 -1.32 -21.35 -4.91
C PHE A 213 -1.29 -22.08 -6.25
N ARG A 214 -0.67 -23.26 -6.29
CA ARG A 214 -0.77 -24.17 -7.43
C ARG A 214 -1.27 -25.53 -6.98
N LEU A 215 -2.00 -26.22 -7.85
CA LEU A 215 -2.37 -27.61 -7.62
C LEU A 215 -1.19 -28.54 -7.92
N ARG A 216 -1.17 -29.74 -7.34
CA ARG A 216 -0.07 -30.71 -7.51
C ARG A 216 0.15 -31.12 -8.97
N ASN A 217 -0.93 -31.13 -9.75
CA ASN A 217 -0.94 -31.63 -11.12
C ASN A 217 -1.08 -30.49 -12.15
N GLU A 218 -0.84 -29.23 -11.75
CA GLU A 218 -0.94 -28.06 -12.62
C GLU A 218 0.27 -27.13 -12.45
N ASP A 219 0.77 -26.61 -13.57
CA ASP A 219 1.89 -25.66 -13.58
C ASP A 219 1.46 -24.20 -13.32
N GLY A 220 0.16 -23.92 -13.35
CA GLY A 220 -0.40 -22.57 -13.26
C GLY A 220 -0.63 -22.08 -11.82
N TRP A 221 -0.15 -20.87 -11.52
CA TRP A 221 -0.53 -20.17 -10.29
C TRP A 221 -1.99 -19.73 -10.35
N ARG A 222 -2.77 -20.08 -9.34
CA ARG A 222 -4.14 -19.63 -9.07
C ARG A 222 -4.11 -18.58 -7.97
N ARG A 223 -4.97 -17.56 -8.07
CA ARG A 223 -5.03 -16.43 -7.13
C ARG A 223 -6.36 -16.40 -6.39
N ILE A 224 -6.29 -16.20 -5.09
CA ILE A 224 -7.42 -15.81 -4.24
C ILE A 224 -7.20 -14.37 -3.78
N ILE A 225 -8.26 -13.59 -3.84
CA ILE A 225 -8.33 -12.25 -3.24
C ILE A 225 -9.24 -12.39 -2.03
N ALA A 226 -8.64 -12.39 -0.84
CA ALA A 226 -9.40 -12.46 0.40
C ALA A 226 -10.17 -11.16 0.61
N VAL A 227 -11.44 -11.30 0.97
CA VAL A 227 -12.33 -10.18 1.28
C VAL A 227 -12.39 -9.96 2.79
N PRO A 228 -12.72 -8.74 3.26
CA PRO A 228 -12.82 -8.38 4.68
C PRO A 228 -14.06 -8.98 5.38
N GLU A 229 -14.39 -10.22 5.05
CA GLU A 229 -15.52 -10.98 5.58
C GLU A 229 -15.00 -12.17 6.40
N ASN A 230 -15.93 -12.98 6.91
CA ASN A 230 -15.57 -14.14 7.72
C ASN A 230 -14.72 -15.15 6.92
N ALA A 231 -13.47 -15.32 7.34
CA ALA A 231 -12.52 -16.24 6.73
C ALA A 231 -13.03 -17.69 6.65
N LYS A 232 -13.85 -18.13 7.62
CA LYS A 232 -14.45 -19.46 7.62
C LYS A 232 -15.30 -19.69 6.37
N PHE A 233 -16.13 -18.72 5.97
CA PHE A 233 -16.96 -18.87 4.78
C PHE A 233 -16.12 -18.92 3.50
N GLN A 234 -15.06 -18.13 3.44
CA GLN A 234 -14.12 -18.14 2.31
C GLN A 234 -13.41 -19.50 2.18
N VAL A 235 -12.95 -20.06 3.29
CA VAL A 235 -12.34 -21.41 3.33
C VAL A 235 -13.35 -22.49 2.95
N MET A 236 -14.58 -22.45 3.48
CA MET A 236 -15.63 -23.42 3.13
C MET A 236 -16.01 -23.35 1.65
N ASP A 237 -16.09 -22.15 1.07
CA ASP A 237 -16.40 -21.98 -0.35
C ASP A 237 -15.28 -22.49 -1.25
N LEU A 238 -14.03 -22.19 -0.87
CA LEU A 238 -12.84 -22.69 -1.52
C LEU A 238 -12.78 -24.22 -1.49
N GLU A 239 -13.09 -24.84 -0.34
CA GLU A 239 -13.12 -26.29 -0.21
C GLU A 239 -14.14 -26.93 -1.15
N ARG A 240 -15.36 -26.36 -1.24
CA ARG A 240 -16.37 -26.87 -2.17
C ARG A 240 -15.91 -26.79 -3.63
N LYS A 241 -15.12 -25.78 -3.99
CA LYS A 241 -14.54 -25.64 -5.34
C LYS A 241 -13.45 -26.68 -5.57
N LEU A 242 -12.49 -26.81 -4.64
CA LEU A 242 -11.39 -27.76 -4.73
C LEU A 242 -11.87 -29.22 -4.71
N ALA A 243 -12.88 -29.56 -3.91
CA ALA A 243 -13.42 -30.90 -3.86
C ALA A 243 -14.09 -31.33 -5.17
N ARG A 244 -14.77 -30.42 -5.87
CA ARG A 244 -15.35 -30.68 -7.20
C ARG A 244 -14.26 -30.94 -8.22
N GLU A 245 -13.20 -30.14 -8.20
CA GLU A 245 -12.08 -30.29 -9.13
C GLU A 245 -11.27 -31.55 -8.84
N TRP A 246 -11.05 -31.88 -7.56
CA TRP A 246 -10.42 -33.13 -7.15
C TRP A 246 -11.20 -34.34 -7.64
N ALA A 247 -12.53 -34.35 -7.47
CA ALA A 247 -13.35 -35.51 -7.85
C ALA A 247 -13.28 -35.84 -9.36
N HIS A 248 -12.75 -34.93 -10.19
CA HIS A 248 -12.59 -35.09 -11.62
C HIS A 248 -11.12 -35.22 -12.09
N ALA A 249 -10.15 -35.22 -11.16
CA ALA A 249 -8.71 -35.32 -11.43
C ALA A 249 -8.14 -36.67 -10.97
#